data_AF-A0A7V1RC56-F1
#
_entry.id   AF-A0A7V1RC56-F1
#
_cell.length_a   1.000
_cell.length_b   1.000
_cell.length_c   1.000
_cell.angle_alpha   90.00
_cell.angle_beta   90.00
_cell.angle_gamma   90.00
#
_symmetry.space_group_name_H-M   'P 1'
#
loop_
_entity.id
_entity.type
_entity.pdbx_description
1 polymer ?
#
loop_
_entity_poly.entity_id
_entity_poly.type
_entity_poly.pdbx_seq_one_letter_code
_entity_poly.pdbx_strand_id
1 'polypeptide(L)'
;MTPRERQEQWEMEALAPWAARAAESRGRASPEPPDPVRTCFQRDRDRIVHSKAFRRLKHKTQVFIDPEEDHFRTRLTHTLEVSQIARTIARALRLNEDLTEAVALAHDLGHPPFGHAGEEALDAVFREFVPDAGFRHYDQSLRVVQTLERRGEEPGLNLTWEVLDGIAHHSKGRRDLADTSTLRAATLEGQAVRIADRIAYINHDIDDAVRAGLLRPEELPEEPIALLGGTHSARIASMVIDVVEASQGRRAVEMSPHIAAATDQLKEFLFVKVYWNPGRSASELAKARRVIRELFQFYMELPEQMQGDPAARDTDTAERAQLVCDFIAGMTDRYAVARFARHFLPRGIAAPGTE
;
A
#
# COMPACT_ATOMS: atom_id res chain seq x y z
N MET A 1 23.13 -13.43 -27.57
CA MET A 1 21.88 -13.32 -26.82
C MET A 1 22.17 -13.44 -25.32
N THR A 2 22.02 -12.34 -24.58
CA THR A 2 22.22 -12.27 -23.13
C THR A 2 21.14 -13.07 -22.37
N PRO A 3 21.34 -13.44 -21.09
CA PRO A 3 20.27 -14.05 -20.29
C PRO A 3 19.00 -13.20 -20.20
N ARG A 4 19.12 -11.87 -20.16
CA ARG A 4 17.96 -10.96 -20.25
C ARG A 4 17.22 -11.14 -21.58
N GLU A 5 17.92 -11.08 -22.71
CA GLU A 5 17.30 -11.19 -24.05
C GLU A 5 16.60 -12.55 -24.25
N ARG A 6 17.12 -13.64 -23.66
CA ARG A 6 16.43 -14.94 -23.68
C ARG A 6 15.11 -14.94 -22.90
N GLN A 7 15.06 -14.25 -21.76
CA GLN A 7 13.82 -14.09 -20.99
C GLN A 7 12.82 -13.22 -21.74
N GLU A 8 13.27 -12.09 -22.29
CA GLU A 8 12.47 -11.19 -23.13
C GLU A 8 11.87 -11.95 -24.34
N GLN A 9 12.65 -12.82 -24.99
CA GLN A 9 12.15 -13.66 -26.09
C GLN A 9 11.12 -14.69 -25.60
N TRP A 10 11.35 -15.32 -24.45
CA TRP A 10 10.37 -16.24 -23.86
C TRP A 10 9.05 -15.53 -23.51
N GLU A 11 9.10 -14.29 -22.99
CA GLU A 11 7.91 -13.48 -22.71
C GLU A 11 7.07 -13.23 -23.98
N MET A 12 7.73 -13.01 -25.13
CA MET A 12 7.07 -12.83 -26.42
C MET A 12 6.30 -14.07 -26.89
N GLU A 13 6.84 -15.25 -26.61
CA GLU A 13 6.30 -16.53 -27.08
C GLU A 13 5.26 -17.12 -26.12
N ALA A 14 5.45 -16.97 -24.81
CA ALA A 14 4.71 -17.69 -23.78
C ALA A 14 3.58 -16.88 -23.12
N LEU A 15 3.73 -15.55 -23.02
CA LEU A 15 2.71 -14.72 -22.36
C LEU A 15 1.48 -14.52 -23.25
N ALA A 16 0.35 -14.22 -22.62
CA ALA A 16 -0.88 -13.86 -23.34
C ALA A 16 -0.64 -12.65 -24.26
N PRO A 17 -1.36 -12.51 -25.38
CA PRO A 17 -1.16 -11.42 -26.34
C PRO A 17 -1.23 -10.02 -25.73
N TRP A 18 -2.03 -9.87 -24.67
CA TRP A 18 -2.28 -8.62 -23.95
C TRP A 18 -1.45 -8.44 -22.67
N ALA A 19 -0.58 -9.39 -22.33
CA ALA A 19 0.35 -9.24 -21.20
C ALA A 19 1.39 -8.16 -21.53
N ALA A 20 1.85 -7.45 -20.50
CA ALA A 20 2.97 -6.52 -20.66
C ALA A 20 4.27 -7.30 -20.89
N ARG A 21 5.13 -6.82 -21.78
CA ARG A 21 6.43 -7.44 -22.06
C ARG A 21 7.55 -6.49 -21.69
N ALA A 22 8.59 -7.01 -21.05
CA ALA A 22 9.72 -6.21 -20.60
C ALA A 22 10.44 -5.53 -21.79
N ALA A 23 10.56 -6.25 -22.91
CA ALA A 23 11.16 -5.72 -24.14
C ALA A 23 10.33 -4.61 -24.83
N GLU A 24 9.04 -4.50 -24.50
CA GLU A 24 8.12 -3.48 -25.04
C GLU A 24 7.84 -2.36 -24.01
N SER A 25 8.59 -2.33 -22.90
CA SER A 25 8.42 -1.33 -21.86
C SER A 25 8.62 0.09 -22.41
N ARG A 26 7.81 1.03 -21.94
CA ARG A 26 7.98 2.47 -22.20
C ARG A 26 9.23 3.05 -21.55
N GLY A 27 9.92 2.24 -20.74
CA GLY A 27 11.21 2.57 -20.15
C GLY A 27 11.07 3.36 -18.84
N ARG A 28 12.15 4.07 -18.52
CA ARG A 28 12.38 4.78 -17.26
C ARG A 28 12.51 6.28 -17.54
N ALA A 29 12.26 7.11 -16.53
CA ALA A 29 12.42 8.56 -16.66
C ALA A 29 13.87 8.96 -16.96
N SER A 30 14.83 8.34 -16.26
CA SER A 30 16.26 8.46 -16.56
C SER A 30 16.72 7.22 -17.33
N PRO A 31 17.23 7.38 -18.57
CA PRO A 31 17.75 6.24 -19.34
C PRO A 31 18.91 5.57 -18.61
N GLU A 32 18.89 4.23 -18.58
CA GLU A 32 19.96 3.42 -18.02
C GLU A 32 20.29 2.27 -18.97
N PRO A 33 21.56 1.80 -19.02
CA PRO A 33 21.90 0.64 -19.84
C PRO A 33 21.12 -0.60 -19.36
N PRO A 34 20.66 -1.46 -20.29
CA PRO A 34 20.02 -2.71 -19.93
C PRO A 34 20.94 -3.62 -19.11
N ASP A 35 20.36 -4.38 -18.19
CA ASP A 35 21.12 -5.35 -17.38
C ASP A 35 21.37 -6.61 -18.23
N PRO A 36 22.56 -7.24 -18.19
CA PRO A 36 22.82 -8.41 -19.01
C PRO A 36 22.01 -9.64 -18.55
N VAL A 37 21.53 -9.68 -17.31
CA VAL A 37 20.89 -10.85 -16.71
C VAL A 37 19.38 -10.65 -16.50
N ARG A 38 18.98 -9.49 -15.98
CA ARG A 38 17.60 -9.25 -15.50
C ARG A 38 16.79 -8.42 -16.48
N THR A 39 15.50 -8.73 -16.58
CA THR A 39 14.52 -7.87 -17.28
C THR A 39 14.33 -6.54 -16.54
N CYS A 40 13.71 -5.56 -17.21
CA CYS A 40 13.46 -4.26 -16.58
C CYS A 40 12.55 -4.36 -15.34
N PHE A 41 11.55 -5.26 -15.36
CA PHE A 41 10.64 -5.48 -14.23
C PHE A 41 11.30 -6.21 -13.06
N GLN A 42 12.19 -7.17 -13.32
CA GLN A 42 12.99 -7.81 -12.26
C GLN A 42 13.88 -6.79 -11.54
N ARG A 43 14.50 -5.87 -12.29
CA ARG A 43 15.28 -4.78 -11.69
C ARG A 43 14.43 -3.88 -10.80
N ASP A 44 13.18 -3.62 -11.20
CA ASP A 44 12.27 -2.79 -10.41
C ASP A 44 11.89 -3.46 -9.10
N ARG A 45 11.48 -4.73 -9.17
CA ARG A 45 11.23 -5.55 -7.99
C ARG A 45 12.42 -5.50 -7.02
N ASP A 46 13.63 -5.73 -7.53
CA ASP A 46 14.82 -5.77 -6.69
C ASP A 46 15.10 -4.40 -6.04
N ARG A 47 14.90 -3.29 -6.76
CA ARG A 47 15.02 -1.92 -6.22
C ARG A 47 14.01 -1.66 -5.11
N ILE A 48 12.76 -2.08 -5.30
CA ILE A 48 11.68 -1.92 -4.33
C ILE A 48 12.01 -2.68 -3.04
N VAL A 49 12.35 -3.96 -3.14
CA VAL A 49 12.66 -4.82 -1.98
C VAL A 49 13.81 -4.26 -1.14
N HIS A 50 14.81 -3.65 -1.78
CA HIS A 50 15.97 -3.08 -1.07
C HIS A 50 15.73 -1.65 -0.55
N SER A 51 14.61 -1.01 -0.87
CA SER A 51 14.30 0.35 -0.42
C SER A 51 14.11 0.45 1.11
N LYS A 52 14.33 1.65 1.67
CA LYS A 52 14.08 1.86 3.11
C LYS A 52 12.58 1.83 3.40
N ALA A 53 11.76 2.38 2.50
CA ALA A 53 10.30 2.36 2.59
C ALA A 53 9.75 0.94 2.70
N PHE A 54 10.21 0.01 1.87
CA PHE A 54 9.77 -1.39 1.94
C PHE A 54 10.12 -2.05 3.28
N ARG A 55 11.33 -1.83 3.79
CA ARG A 55 11.73 -2.33 5.13
C ARG A 55 10.87 -1.78 6.26
N ARG A 56 10.40 -0.53 6.14
CA ARG A 56 9.54 0.12 7.15
C ARG A 56 8.15 -0.50 7.22
N LEU A 57 7.68 -1.19 6.16
CA LEU A 57 6.38 -1.88 6.18
C LEU A 57 6.31 -2.94 7.29
N LYS A 58 7.44 -3.52 7.70
CA LYS A 58 7.53 -4.43 8.87
C LYS A 58 7.08 -3.77 10.18
N HIS A 59 7.17 -2.45 10.26
CA HIS A 59 6.93 -1.68 11.48
C HIS A 59 5.75 -0.70 11.33
N LYS A 60 4.88 -0.95 10.35
CA LYS A 60 3.62 -0.24 10.14
C LYS A 60 2.45 -1.22 10.29
N THR A 61 1.51 -0.87 11.14
CA THR A 61 0.24 -1.55 11.31
C THR A 61 -0.63 -1.41 10.06
N GLN A 62 -1.47 -2.41 9.82
CA GLN A 62 -2.44 -2.38 8.73
C GLN A 62 -3.76 -1.76 9.22
N VAL A 63 -4.51 -2.46 10.08
CA VAL A 63 -5.83 -2.02 10.57
C VAL A 63 -5.87 -1.83 12.10
N PHE A 64 -5.33 -2.76 12.89
CA PHE A 64 -5.38 -2.68 14.35
C PHE A 64 -4.05 -2.23 14.95
N ILE A 65 -4.15 -1.37 15.97
CA ILE A 65 -3.03 -0.92 16.79
C ILE A 65 -3.17 -1.63 18.13
N ASP A 66 -2.45 -2.74 18.29
CA ASP A 66 -2.27 -3.36 19.60
C ASP A 66 -0.77 -3.46 19.92
N PRO A 67 -0.26 -2.70 20.90
CA PRO A 67 1.14 -2.75 21.30
C PRO A 67 1.55 -4.03 22.03
N GLU A 68 0.61 -4.88 22.45
CA GLU A 68 0.89 -6.02 23.37
C GLU A 68 0.91 -7.40 22.70
N GLU A 69 0.43 -7.53 21.45
CA GLU A 69 0.38 -8.82 20.73
C GLU A 69 1.38 -8.89 19.54
N ASP A 70 2.29 -9.87 19.58
CA ASP A 70 3.39 -10.05 18.60
C ASP A 70 2.94 -10.73 17.27
N HIS A 71 1.63 -11.01 17.14
CA HIS A 71 1.06 -11.77 16.02
C HIS A 71 0.14 -10.95 15.10
N PHE A 72 0.00 -9.64 15.34
CA PHE A 72 -0.76 -8.79 14.43
C PHE A 72 -0.06 -8.61 13.08
N ARG A 73 -0.87 -8.60 12.01
CA ARG A 73 -0.38 -8.41 10.65
C ARG A 73 0.19 -7.00 10.50
N THR A 74 1.34 -6.95 9.83
CA THR A 74 1.99 -5.70 9.41
C THR A 74 1.66 -5.43 7.95
N ARG A 75 1.91 -4.20 7.48
CA ARG A 75 1.81 -3.92 6.04
C ARG A 75 2.72 -4.78 5.19
N LEU A 76 3.85 -5.23 5.74
CA LEU A 76 4.72 -6.16 5.04
C LEU A 76 4.04 -7.52 4.80
N THR A 77 3.38 -8.08 5.82
CA THR A 77 2.65 -9.35 5.65
C THR A 77 1.47 -9.21 4.68
N HIS A 78 0.76 -8.09 4.71
CA HIS A 78 -0.26 -7.75 3.70
C HIS A 78 0.32 -7.74 2.29
N THR A 79 1.38 -6.95 2.10
CA THR A 79 2.05 -6.80 0.80
C THR A 79 2.54 -8.13 0.23
N LEU A 80 3.07 -9.02 1.08
CA LEU A 80 3.49 -10.36 0.66
C LEU A 80 2.31 -11.24 0.23
N GLU A 81 1.18 -11.15 0.90
CA GLU A 81 -0.03 -11.88 0.55
C GLU A 81 -0.67 -11.36 -0.75
N VAL A 82 -0.76 -10.03 -0.90
CA VAL A 82 -1.18 -9.39 -2.16
C VAL A 82 -0.29 -9.84 -3.31
N SER A 83 1.04 -9.86 -3.12
CA SER A 83 1.98 -10.36 -4.12
C SER A 83 1.71 -11.83 -4.47
N GLN A 84 1.48 -12.69 -3.47
CA GLN A 84 1.21 -14.11 -3.70
C GLN A 84 -0.09 -14.34 -4.48
N ILE A 85 -1.17 -13.65 -4.12
CA ILE A 85 -2.46 -13.72 -4.81
C ILE A 85 -2.34 -13.17 -6.23
N ALA A 86 -1.74 -11.99 -6.40
CA ALA A 86 -1.58 -11.34 -7.69
C ALA A 86 -0.74 -12.19 -8.66
N ARG A 87 0.38 -12.76 -8.19
CA ARG A 87 1.23 -13.67 -8.98
C ARG A 87 0.49 -14.95 -9.37
N THR A 88 -0.39 -15.46 -8.50
CA THR A 88 -1.23 -16.63 -8.80
C THR A 88 -2.19 -16.32 -9.94
N ILE A 89 -2.89 -15.18 -9.89
CA ILE A 89 -3.78 -14.70 -10.95
C ILE A 89 -3.00 -14.47 -12.24
N ALA A 90 -1.87 -13.75 -12.17
CA ALA A 90 -1.04 -13.43 -13.32
C ALA A 90 -0.55 -14.69 -14.03
N ARG A 91 -0.03 -15.67 -13.28
CA ARG A 91 0.46 -16.93 -13.85
C ARG A 91 -0.65 -17.74 -14.52
N ALA A 92 -1.83 -17.82 -13.91
CA ALA A 92 -2.98 -18.52 -14.49
C ALA A 92 -3.45 -17.87 -15.80
N LEU A 93 -3.41 -16.54 -15.88
CA LEU A 93 -3.79 -15.76 -17.06
C LEU A 93 -2.64 -15.55 -18.07
N ARG A 94 -1.45 -16.11 -17.81
CA ARG A 94 -0.21 -15.89 -18.57
C ARG A 94 0.16 -14.41 -18.74
N LEU A 95 -0.01 -13.62 -17.68
CA LEU A 95 0.47 -12.24 -17.57
C LEU A 95 1.92 -12.20 -17.07
N ASN A 96 2.56 -11.03 -17.12
CA ASN A 96 3.93 -10.88 -16.65
C ASN A 96 4.00 -10.90 -15.12
N GLU A 97 4.56 -11.99 -14.59
CA GLU A 97 4.64 -12.22 -13.15
C GLU A 97 5.61 -11.24 -12.45
N ASP A 98 6.73 -10.89 -13.08
CA ASP A 98 7.72 -9.96 -12.52
C ASP A 98 7.17 -8.53 -12.42
N LEU A 99 6.43 -8.07 -13.43
CA LEU A 99 5.71 -6.78 -13.36
C LEU A 99 4.65 -6.80 -12.26
N THR A 100 3.85 -7.87 -12.21
CA THR A 100 2.80 -8.03 -11.20
C THR A 100 3.37 -7.98 -9.79
N GLU A 101 4.47 -8.72 -9.56
CA GLU A 101 5.17 -8.74 -8.28
C GLU A 101 5.76 -7.36 -7.93
N ALA A 102 6.42 -6.68 -8.89
CA ALA A 102 6.97 -5.35 -8.66
C ALA A 102 5.89 -4.34 -8.23
N VAL A 103 4.74 -4.33 -8.92
CA VAL A 103 3.61 -3.46 -8.55
C VAL A 103 3.06 -3.83 -7.17
N ALA A 104 2.84 -5.12 -6.91
CA ALA A 104 2.33 -5.59 -5.63
C ALA A 104 3.27 -5.24 -4.47
N LEU A 105 4.59 -5.32 -4.64
CA LEU A 105 5.53 -4.97 -3.56
C LEU A 105 5.63 -3.46 -3.30
N ALA A 106 5.23 -2.62 -4.25
CA ALA A 106 5.35 -1.17 -4.16
C ALA A 106 4.04 -0.43 -3.85
N HIS A 107 2.87 -1.07 -4.00
CA HIS A 107 1.57 -0.41 -3.89
C HIS A 107 1.39 0.36 -2.57
N ASP A 108 1.93 -0.21 -1.49
CA ASP A 108 1.66 0.19 -0.12
C ASP A 108 2.77 1.03 0.56
N LEU A 109 3.81 1.40 -0.19
CA LEU A 109 5.00 2.09 0.35
C LEU A 109 4.70 3.46 1.01
N GLY A 110 3.67 4.15 0.52
CA GLY A 110 3.30 5.51 0.91
C GLY A 110 2.38 5.60 2.13
N HIS A 111 1.89 4.48 2.67
CA HIS A 111 0.99 4.54 3.82
C HIS A 111 1.66 5.14 5.05
N PRO A 112 1.03 6.09 5.78
CA PRO A 112 1.60 6.69 6.97
C PRO A 112 1.53 5.72 8.17
N PRO A 113 2.14 6.08 9.31
CA PRO A 113 1.93 5.36 10.56
C PRO A 113 0.46 5.20 10.92
N PHE A 114 0.08 4.13 11.61
CA PHE A 114 -1.28 3.86 12.10
C PHE A 114 -2.34 3.58 11.02
N GLY A 115 -1.91 3.06 9.86
CA GLY A 115 -2.80 2.59 8.81
C GLY A 115 -3.77 3.64 8.29
N HIS A 116 -5.04 3.26 8.07
CA HIS A 116 -6.06 4.17 7.52
C HIS A 116 -6.36 5.35 8.44
N ALA A 117 -6.31 5.18 9.76
CA ALA A 117 -6.50 6.30 10.68
C ALA A 117 -5.39 7.35 10.55
N GLY A 118 -4.17 6.91 10.28
CA GLY A 118 -3.06 7.80 9.95
C GLY A 118 -3.26 8.53 8.62
N GLU A 119 -3.73 7.84 7.59
CA GLU A 119 -4.03 8.43 6.28
C GLU A 119 -5.12 9.51 6.39
N GLU A 120 -6.23 9.21 7.06
CA GLU A 120 -7.31 10.17 7.31
C GLU A 120 -6.82 11.39 8.12
N ALA A 121 -6.03 11.16 9.18
CA ALA A 121 -5.49 12.23 10.00
C ALA A 121 -4.54 13.13 9.22
N LEU A 122 -3.67 12.52 8.41
CA LEU A 122 -2.67 13.22 7.62
C LEU A 122 -3.34 14.03 6.50
N ASP A 123 -4.33 13.46 5.80
CA ASP A 123 -5.14 14.18 4.79
C ASP A 123 -5.89 15.36 5.41
N ALA A 124 -6.53 15.16 6.57
CA ALA A 124 -7.27 16.20 7.25
C ALA A 124 -6.37 17.38 7.66
N VAL A 125 -5.22 17.12 8.31
CA VAL A 125 -4.32 18.19 8.74
C VAL A 125 -3.59 18.84 7.56
N PHE A 126 -3.24 18.08 6.52
CA PHE A 126 -2.57 18.62 5.33
C PHE A 126 -3.45 19.67 4.62
N ARG A 127 -4.75 19.40 4.49
CA ARG A 127 -5.74 20.30 3.88
C ARG A 127 -5.92 21.62 4.64
N GLU A 128 -5.60 21.67 5.94
CA GLU A 128 -5.64 22.92 6.70
C GLU A 128 -4.58 23.92 6.19
N PHE A 129 -3.49 23.43 5.61
CA PHE A 129 -2.40 24.24 5.05
C PHE A 129 -2.46 24.35 3.52
N VAL A 130 -2.96 23.32 2.83
CA VAL A 130 -3.08 23.29 1.37
C VAL A 130 -4.51 22.83 0.98
N PRO A 131 -5.52 23.72 0.99
CA PRO A 131 -6.92 23.34 0.85
C PRO A 131 -7.30 22.63 -0.45
N ASP A 132 -6.59 22.95 -1.55
CA ASP A 132 -6.85 22.39 -2.88
C ASP A 132 -6.12 21.07 -3.13
N ALA A 133 -5.35 20.57 -2.15
CA ALA A 133 -4.62 19.32 -2.24
C ALA A 133 -4.93 18.40 -1.05
N GLY A 134 -4.66 17.12 -1.18
CA GLY A 134 -4.91 16.13 -0.15
C GLY A 134 -3.84 15.06 -0.09
N PHE A 135 -3.91 14.23 0.94
CA PHE A 135 -3.02 13.09 1.09
C PHE A 135 -3.73 11.79 0.70
N ARG A 136 -3.04 10.99 -0.12
CA ARG A 136 -3.43 9.64 -0.49
C ARG A 136 -2.20 8.76 -0.51
N HIS A 137 -2.28 7.58 0.08
CA HIS A 137 -1.14 6.69 0.19
C HIS A 137 -0.58 6.28 -1.18
N TYR A 138 -1.41 6.14 -2.22
CA TYR A 138 -0.95 5.75 -3.56
C TYR A 138 -0.14 6.86 -4.25
N ASP A 139 -0.56 8.13 -4.10
CA ASP A 139 0.21 9.29 -4.56
C ASP A 139 1.53 9.39 -3.78
N GLN A 140 1.48 9.11 -2.48
CA GLN A 140 2.68 9.05 -1.65
C GLN A 140 3.60 7.88 -2.04
N SER A 141 3.07 6.72 -2.42
CA SER A 141 3.85 5.57 -2.90
C SER A 141 4.62 5.94 -4.16
N LEU A 142 3.98 6.66 -5.11
CA LEU A 142 4.66 7.21 -6.29
C LEU A 142 5.77 8.19 -5.89
N ARG A 143 5.47 9.13 -5.00
CA ARG A 143 6.45 10.10 -4.51
C ARG A 143 7.63 9.42 -3.81
N VAL A 144 7.40 8.35 -3.06
CA VAL A 144 8.45 7.53 -2.44
C VAL A 144 9.39 6.97 -3.50
N VAL A 145 8.86 6.31 -4.53
CA VAL A 145 9.69 5.65 -5.55
C VAL A 145 10.23 6.60 -6.62
N GLN A 146 9.68 7.80 -6.79
CA GLN A 146 10.13 8.77 -7.77
C GLN A 146 11.05 9.85 -7.18
N THR A 147 10.92 10.17 -5.89
CA THR A 147 11.58 11.35 -5.30
C THR A 147 12.26 11.07 -3.97
N LEU A 148 11.61 10.37 -3.03
CA LEU A 148 12.07 10.31 -1.63
C LEU A 148 13.14 9.25 -1.37
N GLU A 149 13.01 8.07 -1.99
CA GLU A 149 14.09 7.09 -2.00
C GLU A 149 15.29 7.63 -2.80
N ARG A 150 16.47 7.05 -2.57
CA ARG A 150 17.69 7.46 -3.29
C ARG A 150 18.45 6.26 -3.81
N ARG A 151 18.97 6.37 -5.03
CA ARG A 151 19.89 5.41 -5.65
C ARG A 151 21.26 6.07 -5.78
N GLY A 152 22.11 5.86 -4.78
CA GLY A 152 23.32 6.65 -4.64
C GLY A 152 22.95 8.11 -4.34
N GLU A 153 23.42 9.04 -5.18
CA GLU A 153 23.09 10.46 -5.05
C GLU A 153 21.78 10.83 -5.78
N GLU A 154 21.33 10.00 -6.73
CA GLU A 154 20.15 10.28 -7.55
C GLU A 154 18.84 10.07 -6.78
N PRO A 155 17.85 10.97 -6.92
CA PRO A 155 16.53 10.81 -6.33
C PRO A 155 15.72 9.74 -7.04
N GLY A 156 14.88 9.04 -6.27
CA GLY A 156 14.00 7.98 -6.73
C GLY A 156 14.69 6.66 -7.06
N LEU A 157 13.86 5.63 -7.21
CA LEU A 157 14.24 4.29 -7.66
C LEU A 157 14.27 4.18 -9.20
N ASN A 158 13.84 5.23 -9.93
CA ASN A 158 13.81 5.29 -11.39
C ASN A 158 13.16 4.03 -12.01
N LEU A 159 11.99 3.64 -11.49
CA LEU A 159 11.24 2.45 -11.93
C LEU A 159 10.69 2.65 -13.36
N THR A 160 10.29 1.56 -14.02
CA THR A 160 9.65 1.64 -15.33
C THR A 160 8.26 2.26 -15.22
N TRP A 161 7.80 2.82 -16.33
CA TRP A 161 6.47 3.43 -16.41
C TRP A 161 5.36 2.45 -16.02
N GLU A 162 5.46 1.17 -16.38
CA GLU A 162 4.44 0.15 -16.09
C GLU A 162 4.27 -0.08 -14.58
N VAL A 163 5.37 -0.08 -13.84
CA VAL A 163 5.33 -0.23 -12.37
C VAL A 163 4.69 1.01 -11.74
N LEU A 164 5.07 2.20 -12.20
CA LEU A 164 4.49 3.46 -11.73
C LEU A 164 2.98 3.54 -12.02
N ASP A 165 2.56 3.17 -13.22
CA ASP A 165 1.15 3.11 -13.60
C ASP A 165 0.35 2.12 -12.74
N GLY A 166 0.93 0.96 -12.44
CA GLY A 166 0.34 -0.02 -11.52
C GLY A 166 0.17 0.54 -10.11
N ILE A 167 1.18 1.20 -9.55
CA ILE A 167 1.12 1.84 -8.22
C ILE A 167 0.04 2.93 -8.20
N ALA A 168 -0.03 3.78 -9.24
CA ALA A 168 -0.98 4.89 -9.31
C ALA A 168 -2.45 4.44 -9.29
N HIS A 169 -2.74 3.26 -9.86
CA HIS A 169 -4.12 2.84 -10.14
C HIS A 169 -4.58 1.60 -9.36
N HIS A 170 -3.77 1.11 -8.41
CA HIS A 170 -4.13 -0.07 -7.60
C HIS A 170 -5.34 0.20 -6.68
N SER A 171 -5.46 1.43 -6.15
CA SER A 171 -6.50 1.81 -5.19
C SER A 171 -7.47 2.83 -5.78
N LYS A 172 -8.77 2.74 -5.42
CA LYS A 172 -9.78 3.77 -5.71
C LYS A 172 -10.80 3.92 -4.59
N GLY A 173 -10.35 4.33 -3.42
CA GLY A 173 -11.22 4.79 -2.35
C GLY A 173 -12.44 3.89 -2.08
N ARG A 174 -13.54 4.49 -1.61
CA ARG A 174 -14.70 3.78 -1.08
C ARG A 174 -15.70 3.27 -2.14
N ARG A 175 -15.62 3.73 -3.40
CA ARG A 175 -16.58 3.33 -4.45
C ARG A 175 -16.05 2.13 -5.21
N ASP A 176 -16.62 0.99 -4.83
CA ASP A 176 -16.21 -0.35 -5.19
C ASP A 176 -16.71 -0.82 -6.57
N LEU A 177 -16.22 -2.00 -6.97
CA LEU A 177 -16.22 -2.76 -8.25
C LEU A 177 -17.17 -2.35 -9.39
N ALA A 178 -18.35 -1.82 -9.10
CA ALA A 178 -19.28 -1.28 -10.09
C ALA A 178 -18.78 0.02 -10.74
N ASP A 179 -17.86 0.74 -10.09
CA ASP A 179 -17.27 1.95 -10.66
C ASP A 179 -16.22 1.61 -11.73
N THR A 180 -16.72 1.42 -12.95
CA THR A 180 -15.95 1.30 -14.19
C THR A 180 -15.34 2.64 -14.64
N SER A 181 -15.45 3.73 -13.87
CA SER A 181 -14.92 5.03 -14.27
C SER A 181 -13.38 5.06 -14.32
N THR A 182 -12.88 4.89 -15.55
CA THR A 182 -11.76 5.56 -16.24
C THR A 182 -10.31 5.45 -15.74
N LEU A 183 -10.02 5.25 -14.44
CA LEU A 183 -8.63 5.19 -13.95
C LEU A 183 -8.16 3.76 -13.64
N ARG A 184 -8.18 2.84 -14.63
CA ARG A 184 -7.57 1.50 -14.48
C ARG A 184 -6.10 1.58 -14.87
N ALA A 185 -5.27 0.75 -14.24
CA ALA A 185 -3.92 0.52 -14.74
C ALA A 185 -4.00 0.09 -16.21
N ALA A 186 -3.09 0.61 -17.03
CA ALA A 186 -3.00 0.31 -18.45
C ALA A 186 -2.61 -1.16 -18.70
N THR A 187 -1.88 -1.77 -17.76
CA THR A 187 -1.47 -3.17 -17.81
C THR A 187 -2.48 -4.07 -17.09
N LEU A 188 -2.66 -5.30 -17.57
CA LEU A 188 -3.52 -6.26 -16.86
C LEU A 188 -2.88 -6.74 -15.55
N GLU A 189 -1.55 -6.70 -15.48
CA GLU A 189 -0.76 -6.96 -14.28
C GLU A 189 -1.12 -5.98 -13.16
N GLY A 190 -1.18 -4.67 -13.45
CA GLY A 190 -1.63 -3.67 -12.47
C GLY A 190 -3.09 -3.87 -12.05
N GLN A 191 -3.96 -4.32 -12.97
CA GLN A 191 -5.36 -4.67 -12.65
C GLN A 191 -5.46 -5.92 -11.78
N ALA A 192 -4.60 -6.91 -11.99
CA ALA A 192 -4.51 -8.11 -11.16
C ALA A 192 -4.08 -7.75 -9.72
N VAL A 193 -3.12 -6.84 -9.55
CA VAL A 193 -2.73 -6.36 -8.21
C VAL A 193 -3.89 -5.67 -7.51
N ARG A 194 -4.64 -4.81 -8.20
CA ARG A 194 -5.83 -4.17 -7.63
C ARG A 194 -6.86 -5.18 -7.10
N ILE A 195 -7.11 -6.25 -7.84
CA ILE A 195 -8.04 -7.30 -7.42
C ILE A 195 -7.46 -8.11 -6.27
N ALA A 196 -6.17 -8.46 -6.33
CA ALA A 196 -5.48 -9.19 -5.27
C ALA A 196 -5.44 -8.43 -3.94
N ASP A 197 -5.18 -7.13 -3.98
CA ASP A 197 -5.19 -6.25 -2.81
C ASP A 197 -6.53 -6.30 -2.09
N ARG A 198 -7.62 -6.24 -2.87
CA ARG A 198 -8.98 -6.36 -2.35
C ARG A 198 -9.27 -7.72 -1.73
N ILE A 199 -8.85 -8.81 -2.38
CA ILE A 199 -9.02 -10.17 -1.86
C ILE A 199 -8.29 -10.31 -0.52
N ALA A 200 -7.03 -9.87 -0.45
CA ALA A 200 -6.24 -9.91 0.78
C ALA A 200 -6.87 -9.05 1.89
N TYR A 201 -7.26 -7.82 1.57
CA TYR A 201 -7.86 -6.87 2.50
C TYR A 201 -9.09 -7.44 3.21
N ILE A 202 -10.08 -7.94 2.46
CA ILE A 202 -11.33 -8.47 3.05
C ILE A 202 -11.04 -9.67 3.96
N ASN A 203 -10.15 -10.56 3.55
CA ASN A 203 -9.87 -11.76 4.32
C ASN A 203 -9.11 -11.45 5.61
N HIS A 204 -8.16 -10.52 5.58
CA HIS A 204 -7.42 -10.12 6.77
C HIS A 204 -8.26 -9.31 7.74
N ASP A 205 -9.09 -8.40 7.23
CA ASP A 205 -9.96 -7.60 8.09
C ASP A 205 -10.96 -8.48 8.84
N ILE A 206 -11.48 -9.55 8.20
CA ILE A 206 -12.30 -10.56 8.88
C ILE A 206 -11.49 -11.24 9.99
N ASP A 207 -10.30 -11.76 9.67
CA ASP A 207 -9.47 -12.51 10.61
C ASP A 207 -9.05 -11.63 11.81
N ASP A 208 -8.62 -10.40 11.54
CA ASP A 208 -8.17 -9.46 12.56
C ASP A 208 -9.36 -8.96 13.41
N ALA A 209 -10.53 -8.70 12.81
CA ALA A 209 -11.73 -8.34 13.57
C ALA A 209 -12.21 -9.49 14.48
N VAL A 210 -12.08 -10.74 14.03
CA VAL A 210 -12.39 -11.93 14.84
C VAL A 210 -11.39 -12.07 15.99
N ARG A 211 -10.09 -11.94 15.71
CA ARG A 211 -9.04 -11.98 16.75
C ARG A 211 -9.20 -10.89 17.79
N ALA A 212 -9.51 -9.66 17.36
CA ALA A 212 -9.77 -8.53 18.24
C ALA A 212 -11.10 -8.65 19.03
N GLY A 213 -11.90 -9.70 18.79
CA GLY A 213 -13.20 -9.90 19.43
C GLY A 213 -14.26 -8.87 19.03
N LEU A 214 -14.05 -8.15 17.92
CA LEU A 214 -14.99 -7.16 17.38
C LEU A 214 -16.09 -7.81 16.54
N LEU A 215 -15.82 -9.01 16.03
CA LEU A 215 -16.71 -9.77 15.17
C LEU A 215 -16.68 -11.23 15.60
N ARG A 216 -17.85 -11.86 15.75
CA ARG A 216 -17.91 -13.33 15.81
C ARG A 216 -18.11 -13.88 14.39
N PRO A 217 -17.48 -15.01 14.01
CA PRO A 217 -17.64 -15.59 12.68
C PRO A 217 -19.10 -15.79 12.25
N GLU A 218 -19.99 -16.09 13.20
CA GLU A 218 -21.42 -16.29 12.96
C GLU A 218 -22.19 -15.01 12.64
N GLU A 219 -21.59 -13.84 12.85
CA GLU A 219 -22.18 -12.54 12.48
C GLU A 219 -21.92 -12.17 11.02
N LEU A 220 -21.04 -12.89 10.33
CA LEU A 220 -20.77 -12.66 8.91
C LEU A 220 -22.02 -12.92 8.07
N PRO A 221 -22.30 -12.11 7.03
CA PRO A 221 -23.44 -12.30 6.15
C PRO A 221 -23.47 -13.71 5.53
N GLU A 222 -24.57 -14.44 5.73
CA GLU A 222 -24.71 -15.84 5.30
C GLU A 222 -24.53 -16.02 3.79
N GLU A 223 -25.13 -15.14 2.98
CA GLU A 223 -25.11 -15.25 1.51
C GLU A 223 -23.68 -15.11 0.92
N PRO A 224 -22.90 -14.06 1.23
CA PRO A 224 -21.50 -13.98 0.83
C PRO A 224 -20.64 -15.14 1.35
N ILE A 225 -20.86 -15.61 2.58
CA ILE A 225 -20.08 -16.70 3.15
C ILE A 225 -20.40 -18.04 2.49
N ALA A 226 -21.66 -18.29 2.14
CA ALA A 226 -22.07 -19.46 1.39
C ALA A 226 -21.44 -19.49 -0.01
N LEU A 227 -21.32 -18.32 -0.65
CA LEU A 227 -20.74 -18.20 -1.99
C LEU A 227 -19.21 -18.23 -2.01
N LEU A 228 -18.57 -17.46 -1.12
CA LEU A 228 -17.12 -17.27 -1.12
C LEU A 228 -16.42 -18.37 -0.29
N GLY A 229 -17.02 -18.78 0.83
CA GLY A 229 -16.49 -19.80 1.72
C GLY A 229 -16.45 -19.36 3.19
N GLY A 230 -16.58 -20.33 4.09
CA GLY A 230 -16.55 -20.11 5.54
C GLY A 230 -15.17 -19.87 6.13
N THR A 231 -14.11 -20.34 5.47
CA THR A 231 -12.72 -20.23 5.96
C THR A 231 -11.92 -19.23 5.14
N HIS A 232 -10.88 -18.66 5.73
CA HIS A 232 -9.93 -17.75 5.08
C HIS A 232 -9.42 -18.32 3.74
N SER A 233 -8.90 -19.54 3.75
CA SER A 233 -8.38 -20.20 2.56
C SER A 233 -9.45 -20.50 1.51
N ALA A 234 -10.67 -20.89 1.93
CA ALA A 234 -11.76 -21.15 0.99
C ALA A 234 -12.20 -19.88 0.27
N ARG A 235 -12.33 -18.75 1.00
CA ARG A 235 -12.67 -17.45 0.42
C ARG A 235 -11.66 -17.00 -0.63
N ILE A 236 -10.37 -17.00 -0.27
CA ILE A 236 -9.30 -16.63 -1.22
C ILE A 236 -9.35 -17.55 -2.44
N ALA A 237 -9.46 -18.87 -2.25
CA ALA A 237 -9.50 -19.82 -3.36
C ALA A 237 -10.69 -19.55 -4.30
N SER A 238 -11.91 -19.41 -3.77
CA SER A 238 -13.11 -19.15 -4.56
C SER A 238 -12.98 -17.84 -5.36
N MET A 239 -12.49 -16.76 -4.73
CA MET A 239 -12.30 -15.48 -5.39
C MET A 239 -11.22 -15.53 -6.46
N VAL A 240 -10.11 -16.22 -6.21
CA VAL A 240 -9.02 -16.36 -7.20
C VAL A 240 -9.46 -17.23 -8.38
N ILE A 241 -10.15 -18.35 -8.13
CA ILE A 241 -10.70 -19.22 -9.18
C ILE A 241 -11.66 -18.40 -10.05
N ASP A 242 -12.60 -17.69 -9.43
CA ASP A 242 -13.54 -16.83 -10.15
C ASP A 242 -12.82 -15.79 -11.01
N VAL A 243 -11.84 -15.06 -10.46
CA VAL A 243 -11.11 -14.04 -11.22
C VAL A 243 -10.43 -14.66 -12.44
N VAL A 244 -9.83 -15.84 -12.31
CA VAL A 244 -9.19 -16.54 -13.43
C VAL A 244 -10.23 -16.94 -14.47
N GLU A 245 -11.32 -17.60 -14.09
CA GLU A 245 -12.39 -18.02 -15.02
C GLU A 245 -13.07 -16.82 -15.68
N ALA A 246 -13.33 -15.78 -14.90
CA ALA A 246 -13.92 -14.51 -15.32
C ALA A 246 -12.95 -13.63 -16.12
N SER A 247 -11.69 -14.02 -16.30
CA SER A 247 -10.71 -13.23 -17.08
C SER A 247 -10.08 -14.04 -18.22
N GLN A 248 -10.24 -15.37 -18.21
CA GLN A 248 -9.64 -16.28 -19.20
C GLN A 248 -10.01 -15.86 -20.63
N GLY A 249 -9.00 -15.74 -21.49
CA GLY A 249 -9.18 -15.41 -22.90
C GLY A 249 -9.64 -13.97 -23.19
N ARG A 250 -9.68 -13.09 -22.19
CA ARG A 250 -10.13 -11.70 -22.30
C ARG A 250 -9.01 -10.71 -22.03
N ARG A 251 -9.14 -9.52 -22.60
CA ARG A 251 -8.27 -8.36 -22.30
C ARG A 251 -8.81 -7.58 -21.09
N ALA A 252 -9.09 -8.30 -20.00
CA ALA A 252 -9.57 -7.74 -18.75
C ALA A 252 -9.20 -8.67 -17.60
N VAL A 253 -8.95 -8.10 -16.42
CA VAL A 253 -8.92 -8.86 -15.16
C VAL A 253 -10.10 -8.40 -14.33
N GLU A 254 -11.03 -9.28 -14.03
CA GLU A 254 -12.30 -8.98 -13.36
C GLU A 254 -12.81 -10.16 -12.54
N MET A 255 -13.64 -9.86 -11.54
CA MET A 255 -14.49 -10.84 -10.87
C MET A 255 -15.80 -10.98 -11.66
N SER A 256 -16.44 -12.14 -11.60
CA SER A 256 -17.80 -12.27 -12.10
C SER A 256 -18.76 -11.37 -11.30
N PRO A 257 -19.92 -10.95 -11.87
CA PRO A 257 -20.82 -10.03 -11.19
C PRO A 257 -21.30 -10.50 -9.81
N HIS A 258 -21.49 -11.81 -9.62
CA HIS A 258 -21.98 -12.37 -8.36
C HIS A 258 -20.88 -12.43 -7.29
N ILE A 259 -19.65 -12.81 -7.66
CA ILE A 259 -18.50 -12.77 -6.73
C ILE A 259 -18.14 -11.33 -6.38
N ALA A 260 -18.18 -10.41 -7.36
CA ALA A 260 -17.99 -8.99 -7.12
C ALA A 260 -19.01 -8.44 -6.10
N ALA A 261 -20.30 -8.74 -6.29
CA ALA A 261 -21.36 -8.30 -5.37
C ALA A 261 -21.20 -8.86 -3.95
N ALA A 262 -20.88 -10.15 -3.80
CA ALA A 262 -20.63 -10.74 -2.48
C ALA A 262 -19.39 -10.15 -1.80
N THR A 263 -18.35 -9.85 -2.59
CA THR A 263 -17.13 -9.18 -2.13
C THR A 263 -17.42 -7.76 -1.64
N ASP A 264 -18.23 -6.99 -2.38
CA ASP A 264 -18.70 -5.65 -1.99
C ASP A 264 -19.52 -5.71 -0.69
N GLN A 265 -20.43 -6.68 -0.58
CA GLN A 265 -21.27 -6.86 0.60
C GLN A 265 -20.46 -7.19 1.86
N LEU A 266 -19.45 -8.06 1.78
CA LEU A 266 -18.56 -8.33 2.91
C LEU A 266 -17.76 -7.09 3.31
N LYS A 267 -17.25 -6.34 2.33
CA LYS A 267 -16.49 -5.12 2.60
C LYS A 267 -17.34 -4.06 3.29
N GLU A 268 -18.56 -3.81 2.80
CA GLU A 268 -19.48 -2.85 3.44
C GLU A 268 -19.89 -3.31 4.84
N PHE A 269 -20.12 -4.61 5.03
CA PHE A 269 -20.40 -5.18 6.35
C PHE A 269 -19.24 -4.93 7.34
N LEU A 270 -18.01 -5.23 6.93
CA LEU A 270 -16.81 -4.99 7.75
C LEU A 270 -16.63 -3.49 8.02
N PHE A 271 -16.86 -2.64 7.03
CA PHE A 271 -16.81 -1.19 7.20
C PHE A 271 -17.74 -0.74 8.34
N VAL A 272 -19.00 -1.15 8.29
CA VAL A 272 -20.00 -0.79 9.32
C VAL A 272 -19.64 -1.39 10.67
N LYS A 273 -19.23 -2.66 10.73
CA LYS A 273 -19.03 -3.38 11.99
C LYS A 273 -17.71 -3.07 12.69
N VAL A 274 -16.63 -2.92 11.92
CA VAL A 274 -15.26 -2.78 12.44
C VAL A 274 -14.87 -1.31 12.53
N TYR A 275 -15.22 -0.51 11.53
CA TYR A 275 -14.74 0.88 11.43
C TYR A 275 -15.73 1.91 12.00
N TRP A 276 -17.04 1.66 11.91
CA TRP A 276 -18.08 2.59 12.39
C TRP A 276 -18.60 2.27 13.81
N ASN A 277 -18.23 1.13 14.41
CA ASN A 277 -18.67 0.78 15.75
C ASN A 277 -17.77 1.44 16.82
N PRO A 278 -18.28 2.34 17.67
CA PRO A 278 -17.50 3.14 18.63
C PRO A 278 -17.00 2.33 19.86
N GLY A 279 -16.66 1.05 19.68
CA GLY A 279 -16.12 0.18 20.71
C GLY A 279 -14.67 0.51 21.11
N ARG A 280 -13.98 -0.49 21.68
CA ARG A 280 -12.64 -0.38 22.29
C ARG A 280 -11.56 0.22 21.39
N SER A 281 -11.72 0.15 20.07
CA SER A 281 -10.78 0.69 19.06
C SER A 281 -10.90 2.21 18.85
N ALA A 282 -12.06 2.83 19.17
CA ALA A 282 -12.30 4.24 18.89
C ALA A 282 -11.36 5.17 19.68
N SER A 283 -11.00 4.80 20.91
CA SER A 283 -10.08 5.60 21.74
C SER A 283 -8.64 5.55 21.22
N GLU A 284 -8.15 4.39 20.76
CA GLU A 284 -6.80 4.26 20.22
C GLU A 284 -6.68 4.92 18.84
N LEU A 285 -7.71 4.80 17.99
CA LEU A 285 -7.74 5.52 16.72
C LEU A 285 -7.77 7.04 16.93
N ALA A 286 -8.50 7.52 17.94
CA ALA A 286 -8.48 8.95 18.29
C ALA A 286 -7.08 9.41 18.76
N LYS A 287 -6.37 8.59 19.55
CA LYS A 287 -4.98 8.87 19.94
C LYS A 287 -4.04 8.87 18.74
N ALA A 288 -4.16 7.91 17.83
CA ALA A 288 -3.35 7.84 16.60
C ALA A 288 -3.56 9.10 15.73
N ARG A 289 -4.82 9.50 15.50
CA ARG A 289 -5.15 10.74 14.77
C ARG A 289 -4.54 11.96 15.45
N ARG A 290 -4.60 12.03 16.79
CA ARG A 290 -3.98 13.11 17.55
C ARG A 290 -2.46 13.14 17.40
N VAL A 291 -1.79 11.99 17.49
CA VAL A 291 -0.33 11.89 17.30
C VAL A 291 0.08 12.48 15.96
N ILE A 292 -0.61 12.10 14.87
CA ILE A 292 -0.34 12.61 13.53
C ILE A 292 -0.56 14.12 13.44
N ARG A 293 -1.71 14.63 13.89
CA ARG A 293 -2.03 16.06 13.85
C ARG A 293 -0.99 16.91 14.58
N GLU A 294 -0.67 16.54 15.82
CA GLU A 294 0.22 17.32 16.68
C GLU A 294 1.65 17.31 16.12
N LEU A 295 2.14 16.15 15.65
CA LEU A 295 3.43 16.07 14.97
C LEU A 295 3.46 16.94 13.70
N PHE A 296 2.39 16.95 12.91
CA PHE A 296 2.30 17.76 11.70
C PHE A 296 2.39 19.25 12.05
N GLN A 297 1.57 19.73 12.99
CA GLN A 297 1.57 21.13 13.43
C GLN A 297 2.94 21.53 13.99
N PHE A 298 3.54 20.67 14.82
CA PHE A 298 4.87 20.92 15.38
C PHE A 298 5.95 21.07 14.31
N TYR A 299 5.97 20.21 13.29
CA TYR A 299 6.96 20.33 12.21
C TYR A 299 6.65 21.44 11.20
N MET A 300 5.39 21.89 11.10
CA MET A 300 5.06 23.12 10.35
C MET A 300 5.62 24.37 11.01
N GLU A 301 5.60 24.42 12.35
CA GLU A 301 6.17 25.50 13.15
C GLU A 301 7.70 25.42 13.25
N LEU A 302 8.25 24.21 13.41
CA LEU A 302 9.68 23.94 13.64
C LEU A 302 10.23 22.88 12.65
N PRO A 303 10.28 23.18 11.34
CA PRO A 303 10.65 22.21 10.32
C PRO A 303 12.09 21.67 10.45
N GLU A 304 13.00 22.43 11.07
CA GLU A 304 14.37 21.99 11.35
C GLU A 304 14.44 20.77 12.29
N GLN A 305 13.38 20.49 13.05
CA GLN A 305 13.31 19.35 13.97
C GLN A 305 13.12 17.99 13.28
N MET A 306 12.78 17.99 11.98
CA MET A 306 12.59 16.76 11.20
C MET A 306 13.92 16.04 10.97
N GLN A 307 14.88 16.71 10.35
CA GLN A 307 16.18 16.13 9.97
C GLN A 307 17.36 17.13 10.05
N GLY A 308 17.18 18.30 10.66
CA GLY A 308 18.24 19.30 10.77
C GLY A 308 18.58 20.01 9.45
N ASP A 309 17.71 19.95 8.43
CA ASP A 309 17.83 20.74 7.21
C ASP A 309 17.26 22.15 7.46
N PRO A 310 18.10 23.20 7.56
CA PRO A 310 17.63 24.56 7.82
C PRO A 310 16.82 25.12 6.65
N ALA A 311 17.01 24.61 5.43
CA ALA A 311 16.39 25.14 4.23
C ALA A 311 14.86 24.95 4.22
N ALA A 312 14.34 23.97 4.98
CA ALA A 312 12.90 23.75 5.11
C ALA A 312 12.16 24.89 5.84
N ARG A 313 12.87 25.82 6.49
CA ARG A 313 12.25 27.03 7.06
C ARG A 313 11.93 28.09 6.01
N ASP A 314 12.72 28.14 4.95
CA ASP A 314 12.67 29.19 3.93
C ASP A 314 11.72 28.84 2.76
N THR A 315 11.14 27.63 2.78
CA THR A 315 10.15 27.18 1.80
C THR A 315 8.77 27.82 2.05
N ASP A 316 7.96 27.91 1.00
CA ASP A 316 6.57 28.35 1.16
C ASP A 316 5.73 27.38 2.01
N THR A 317 4.52 27.78 2.37
CA THR A 317 3.62 26.96 3.22
C THR A 317 3.28 25.61 2.60
N ALA A 318 3.05 25.56 1.28
CA ALA A 318 2.64 24.34 0.60
C ALA A 318 3.81 23.36 0.45
N GLU A 319 4.98 23.85 0.06
CA GLU A 319 6.21 23.07 -0.01
C GLU A 319 6.59 22.51 1.38
N ARG A 320 6.52 23.34 2.42
CA ARG A 320 6.76 22.90 3.80
C ARG A 320 5.76 21.84 4.24
N ALA A 321 4.47 22.02 3.95
CA ALA A 321 3.45 21.03 4.25
C ALA A 321 3.73 19.70 3.58
N GLN A 322 4.21 19.70 2.33
CA GLN A 322 4.64 18.48 1.64
C GLN A 322 5.84 17.83 2.30
N LEU A 323 6.88 18.59 2.67
CA LEU A 323 8.06 18.05 3.37
C LEU A 323 7.69 17.41 4.71
N VAL A 324 6.82 18.07 5.49
CA VAL A 324 6.29 17.55 6.75
C VAL A 324 5.48 16.28 6.52
N CYS A 325 4.62 16.29 5.50
CA CYS A 325 3.82 15.14 5.09
C CYS A 325 4.70 13.93 4.77
N ASP A 326 5.74 14.12 3.96
CA ASP A 326 6.67 13.04 3.60
C ASP A 326 7.42 12.48 4.80
N PHE A 327 7.84 13.38 5.69
CA PHE A 327 8.57 12.98 6.87
C PHE A 327 7.70 12.12 7.78
N ILE A 328 6.46 12.53 8.03
CA ILE A 328 5.49 11.82 8.85
C ILE A 328 5.07 10.50 8.19
N ALA A 329 4.69 10.53 6.90
CA ALA A 329 4.32 9.31 6.16
C ALA A 329 5.48 8.30 6.09
N GLY A 330 6.72 8.80 6.08
CA GLY A 330 7.94 7.99 6.11
C GLY A 330 8.27 7.36 7.46
N MET A 331 7.58 7.70 8.56
CA MET A 331 7.82 7.13 9.88
C MET A 331 7.27 5.72 10.02
N THR A 332 7.77 4.97 11.01
CA THR A 332 7.11 3.76 11.51
C THR A 332 6.22 4.12 12.71
N ASP A 333 5.29 3.25 13.09
CA ASP A 333 4.35 3.52 14.20
C ASP A 333 5.10 3.83 15.49
N ARG A 334 6.06 2.96 15.84
CA ARG A 334 6.90 3.13 17.04
C ARG A 334 7.72 4.42 17.01
N TYR A 335 8.21 4.81 15.83
CA TYR A 335 9.00 6.03 15.69
C TYR A 335 8.12 7.28 15.82
N ALA A 336 6.91 7.27 15.26
CA ALA A 336 5.94 8.35 15.42
C ALA A 336 5.55 8.53 16.90
N VAL A 337 5.23 7.44 17.61
CA VAL A 337 4.94 7.48 19.06
C VAL A 337 6.14 8.02 19.85
N ALA A 338 7.36 7.56 19.56
CA ALA A 338 8.57 8.02 20.25
C ALA A 338 8.85 9.52 20.00
N ARG A 339 8.60 10.01 18.78
CA ARG A 339 8.72 11.44 18.44
C ARG A 339 7.67 12.26 19.17
N PHE A 340 6.42 11.80 19.19
CA PHE A 340 5.36 12.46 19.95
C PHE A 340 5.70 12.55 21.44
N ALA A 341 6.12 11.44 22.05
CA ALA A 341 6.54 11.41 23.44
C ALA A 341 7.71 12.37 23.72
N ARG A 342 8.68 12.46 22.80
CA ARG A 342 9.82 13.37 22.94
C ARG A 342 9.42 14.85 22.91
N HIS A 343 8.46 15.22 22.09
CA HIS A 343 8.12 16.63 21.84
C HIS A 343 7.01 17.16 22.75
N PHE A 344 6.06 16.30 23.16
CA PHE A 344 4.86 16.72 23.88
C PHE A 344 4.75 16.22 25.32
N LEU A 345 5.52 15.19 25.71
CA LEU A 345 5.50 14.70 27.08
C LEU A 345 6.68 15.30 27.88
N PRO A 346 6.43 15.89 29.06
CA PRO A 346 7.48 16.43 29.89
C PRO A 346 8.40 15.29 30.35
N ARG A 347 9.71 15.54 30.35
CA ARG A 347 10.69 14.66 30.98
C ARG A 347 10.97 15.17 32.39
N GLY A 348 11.12 14.25 33.34
CA GLY A 348 11.65 14.59 34.65
C GLY A 348 13.00 15.31 34.47
N ILE A 349 13.15 16.45 35.14
CA ILE A 349 14.45 17.14 35.19
C ILE A 349 15.36 16.24 36.00
N ALA A 350 16.28 15.52 35.34
CA ALA A 350 17.33 14.82 36.06
C ALA A 350 18.14 15.88 36.81
N ALA A 351 18.17 15.79 38.14
CA ALA A 351 19.08 16.60 38.94
C ALA A 351 20.51 16.27 38.47
N PRO A 352 21.38 17.26 38.25
CA PRO A 352 22.76 16.99 37.90
C PRO A 352 23.43 16.25 39.06
N GLY A 353 23.81 14.98 38.85
CA GLY A 353 24.75 14.29 39.74
C GLY A 353 24.24 13.08 40.53
N THR A 354 23.61 12.10 39.88
CA THR A 354 23.62 10.72 40.42
C THR A 354 24.12 9.78 39.33
N GLU A 355 25.45 9.67 39.24
CA GLU A 355 26.14 8.48 38.70
C GLU A 355 26.11 7.34 39.71
#